data_AF-A0A846RK89-F1
#
_entry.id   AF-A0A846RK89-F1
#
_cell.length_a   1.000
_cell.length_b   1.000
_cell.length_c   1.000
_cell.angle_alpha   90.00
_cell.angle_beta   90.00
_cell.angle_gamma   90.00
#
_symmetry.space_group_name_H-M   'P 1'
#
loop_
_entity.id
_entity.type
_entity.pdbx_description
1 polymer ?
#
loop_
_entity_poly.entity_id
_entity_poly.type
_entity_poly.pdbx_seq_one_letter_code
_entity_poly.pdbx_strand_id
1 'polypeptide(L)'
;MRSQLWGFGAIKATAARTNEKLGLLESARSTAIRAASLEVMDGLLDEHFVVDRIQGGAGTSTNLNVNEIVANRGLELVGETKGDYAAPHPAA
;
A
#
# COMPACT_ATOMS: atom_id res chain seq x y z
N MET A 1 -1.06 -13.18 11.15
CA MET A 1 -1.11 -12.33 9.95
C MET A 1 -1.30 -10.86 10.31
N ARG A 2 -2.28 -10.53 11.18
CA ARG A 2 -2.65 -9.12 11.44
C ARG A 2 -1.51 -8.18 11.83
N SER A 3 -0.65 -8.56 12.77
CA SER A 3 0.52 -7.75 13.17
C SER A 3 1.52 -7.52 12.03
N GLN A 4 1.63 -8.47 11.10
CA GLN A 4 2.48 -8.36 9.91
C GLN A 4 1.88 -7.36 8.91
N LEU A 5 0.57 -7.43 8.65
CA LEU A 5 -0.13 -6.48 7.79
C LEU A 5 -0.06 -5.05 8.34
N TRP A 6 -0.24 -4.91 9.66
CA TRP A 6 -0.03 -3.63 10.33
C TRP A 6 1.38 -3.09 10.10
N GLY A 7 2.40 -3.93 10.23
CA GLY A 7 3.80 -3.56 9.98
C GLY A 7 4.03 -3.09 8.54
N PHE A 8 3.46 -3.78 7.56
CA PHE A 8 3.50 -3.36 6.16
C PHE A 8 2.84 -2.00 5.93
N GLY A 9 1.65 -1.77 6.50
CA GLY A 9 0.99 -0.47 6.42
C GLY A 9 1.84 0.66 7.02
N ALA A 10 2.44 0.43 8.19
CA ALA A 10 3.31 1.43 8.83
C ALA A 10 4.56 1.77 7.99
N ILE A 11 5.18 0.76 7.36
CA ILE A 11 6.32 0.94 6.45
C ILE A 11 5.89 1.77 5.25
N LYS A 12 4.76 1.43 4.61
CA LYS A 12 4.26 2.13 3.41
C LYS A 12 3.89 3.58 3.68
N ALA A 13 3.20 3.85 4.78
CA ALA A 13 2.88 5.21 5.19
C ALA A 13 4.14 6.06 5.43
N THR A 14 5.18 5.46 6.03
CA THR A 14 6.45 6.14 6.32
C THR A 14 7.28 6.35 5.05
N ALA A 15 7.32 5.37 4.16
CA ALA A 15 8.00 5.46 2.87
C ALA A 15 7.40 6.56 2.00
N ALA A 16 6.08 6.61 1.87
CA ALA A 16 5.37 7.66 1.13
C ALA A 16 5.69 9.06 1.68
N ARG A 17 5.59 9.24 3.00
CA ARG A 17 5.92 10.51 3.66
C ARG A 17 7.39 10.92 3.45
N THR A 18 8.30 9.95 3.48
CA THR A 18 9.73 10.22 3.28
C THR A 18 10.00 10.61 1.83
N ASN A 19 9.43 9.89 0.87
CA ASN A 19 9.58 10.20 -0.55
C ASN A 19 8.98 11.57 -0.91
N GLU A 20 7.84 11.95 -0.31
CA GLU A 20 7.28 13.30 -0.46
C GLU A 20 8.24 14.38 0.04
N LYS A 21 8.80 14.20 1.25
CA LYS A 21 9.79 15.15 1.82
C LYS A 21 11.05 15.30 0.98
N LEU A 22 11.45 14.24 0.27
CA LEU A 22 12.59 14.24 -0.63
C LEU A 22 12.25 14.75 -2.04
N GLY A 23 10.99 15.09 -2.31
CA GLY A 23 10.54 15.50 -3.65
C GLY A 23 10.46 14.36 -4.67
N LEU A 24 10.51 13.10 -4.21
CA LEU A 24 10.45 11.90 -5.05
C LEU A 24 9.01 11.42 -5.29
N LEU A 25 8.03 12.01 -4.59
CA LEU A 25 6.62 11.65 -4.69
C LEU A 25 5.75 12.91 -4.55
N GLU A 26 4.77 13.07 -5.44
CA GLU A 26 3.82 14.16 -5.38
C GLU A 26 2.96 14.10 -4.12
N SER A 27 2.62 15.26 -3.54
CA SER A 27 1.89 15.34 -2.26
C SER A 27 0.50 14.66 -2.32
N ALA A 28 -0.20 14.78 -3.45
CA ALA A 28 -1.47 14.09 -3.67
C ALA A 28 -1.32 12.57 -3.59
N ARG A 29 -0.30 12.01 -4.25
CA ARG A 29 0.01 10.56 -4.22
C ARG A 29 0.45 10.11 -2.83
N SER A 30 1.31 10.88 -2.18
CA SER A 30 1.73 10.62 -0.79
C SER A 30 0.52 10.54 0.15
N THR A 31 -0.40 11.50 0.03
CA THR A 31 -1.63 11.55 0.83
C THR A 31 -2.50 10.32 0.61
N ALA A 32 -2.74 9.95 -0.66
CA ALA A 32 -3.53 8.77 -1.01
C ALA A 32 -2.91 7.46 -0.48
N ILE A 33 -1.60 7.26 -0.69
CA ILE A 33 -0.89 6.06 -0.22
C ILE A 33 -0.92 5.99 1.31
N ARG A 34 -0.72 7.11 2.00
CA ARG A 34 -0.76 7.16 3.47
C ARG A 34 -2.16 6.85 4.00
N ALA A 35 -3.21 7.38 3.38
CA ALA A 35 -4.59 7.09 3.76
C ALA A 35 -4.92 5.60 3.58
N ALA A 36 -4.61 5.02 2.41
CA ALA A 36 -4.80 3.58 2.17
C ALA A 36 -3.95 2.71 3.14
N SER A 37 -2.73 3.12 3.45
CA SER A 37 -1.87 2.42 4.41
C SER A 37 -2.44 2.45 5.83
N LEU A 38 -3.09 3.53 6.24
CA LEU A 38 -3.79 3.60 7.53
C LEU A 38 -4.96 2.62 7.57
N GLU A 39 -5.73 2.48 6.49
CA GLU A 39 -6.80 1.49 6.43
C GLU A 39 -6.29 0.04 6.53
N VAL A 40 -5.10 -0.26 5.98
CA VAL A 40 -4.40 -1.55 6.23
C VAL A 40 -4.04 -1.69 7.70
N MET A 41 -3.53 -0.63 8.33
CA MET A 41 -3.20 -0.63 9.75
C MET A 41 -4.44 -0.79 10.63
N ASP A 42 -5.60 -0.28 10.22
CA ASP A 42 -6.87 -0.40 10.92
C ASP A 42 -7.57 -1.75 10.65
N GLY A 43 -7.16 -2.46 9.60
CA GLY A 43 -7.64 -3.80 9.26
C GLY A 43 -8.88 -3.78 8.38
N LEU A 44 -9.20 -2.63 7.80
CA LEU A 44 -10.35 -2.44 6.93
C LEU A 44 -10.21 -3.17 5.59
N LEU A 45 -8.98 -3.57 5.23
CA LEU A 45 -8.65 -4.22 3.97
C LEU A 45 -8.19 -5.68 4.15
N ASP A 46 -8.34 -6.24 5.35
CA ASP A 46 -7.83 -7.58 5.70
C ASP A 46 -8.35 -8.67 4.75
N GLU A 47 -9.58 -8.54 4.23
CA GLU A 47 -10.19 -9.50 3.30
C GLU A 47 -9.49 -9.59 1.92
N HIS A 48 -8.74 -8.56 1.54
CA HIS A 48 -8.04 -8.53 0.25
C HIS A 48 -6.65 -9.19 0.30
N PHE A 49 -6.14 -9.50 1.48
CA PHE A 49 -4.86 -10.19 1.66
C PHE A 49 -5.03 -11.70 1.55
N VAL A 50 -5.03 -12.18 0.30
CA VAL A 50 -5.31 -13.59 -0.02
C VAL A 50 -4.07 -14.50 -0.05
N VAL A 51 -2.87 -13.93 0.16
CA VAL A 51 -1.62 -14.71 0.17
C VAL A 51 -1.54 -15.59 1.41
N ASP A 52 -1.27 -16.89 1.21
CA ASP A 52 -1.10 -17.86 2.28
C ASP A 52 0.09 -17.49 3.21
N ARG A 53 -0.03 -17.84 4.48
CA ARG A 53 1.04 -17.69 5.49
C ARG A 53 2.28 -18.50 5.10
N ILE A 54 2.11 -19.62 4.41
CA ILE A 54 3.20 -20.46 3.90
C ILE A 54 3.46 -20.08 2.44
N GLN A 55 4.25 -19.04 2.24
CA GLN A 55 4.74 -18.67 0.90
C GLN A 55 6.24 -18.97 0.78
N GLY A 56 6.67 -19.45 -0.38
CA GLY A 56 8.08 -19.39 -0.78
C GLY A 56 8.49 -17.95 -1.10
N GLY A 57 9.79 -17.64 -1.03
CA GLY A 57 10.30 -16.33 -1.49
C GLY A 57 10.38 -15.21 -0.44
N ALA A 58 10.57 -15.58 0.84
CA ALA A 58 10.91 -14.65 1.93
C ALA A 58 9.93 -13.47 2.13
N GLY A 59 8.64 -13.64 1.78
CA GLY A 59 7.61 -12.60 1.95
C GLY A 59 7.40 -11.68 0.75
N THR A 60 8.05 -11.95 -0.39
CA THR A 60 7.92 -11.13 -1.62
C THR A 60 6.46 -11.04 -2.09
N SER A 61 5.72 -12.15 -2.10
CA SER A 61 4.33 -12.18 -2.57
C SER A 61 3.41 -11.37 -1.67
N THR A 62 3.57 -11.44 -0.34
CA THR A 62 2.82 -10.57 0.57
C THR A 62 3.17 -9.11 0.37
N ASN A 63 4.45 -8.77 0.18
CA ASN A 63 4.84 -7.38 -0.06
C ASN A 63 4.23 -6.83 -1.36
N LEU A 64 4.22 -7.61 -2.44
CA LEU A 64 3.56 -7.20 -3.69
C LEU A 64 2.05 -7.06 -3.52
N ASN A 65 1.41 -7.98 -2.82
CA ASN A 65 -0.04 -7.90 -2.55
C ASN A 65 -0.39 -6.66 -1.73
N VAL A 66 0.43 -6.28 -0.72
CA VAL A 66 0.28 -5.00 -0.03
C VAL A 66 0.37 -3.84 -1.01
N ASN A 67 1.37 -3.81 -1.88
CA ASN A 67 1.56 -2.70 -2.83
C ASN A 67 0.35 -2.54 -3.75
N GLU A 68 -0.19 -3.63 -4.27
CA GLU A 68 -1.36 -3.62 -5.15
C GLU A 68 -2.62 -3.15 -4.42
N ILE A 69 -2.85 -3.62 -3.18
CA ILE A 69 -3.99 -3.20 -2.36
C ILE A 69 -3.90 -1.71 -2.06
N VAL A 70 -2.74 -1.24 -1.59
CA VAL A 70 -2.52 0.18 -1.24
C VAL A 70 -2.63 1.07 -2.47
N ALA A 71 -2.09 0.66 -3.62
CA ALA A 71 -2.17 1.40 -4.87
C ALA A 71 -3.63 1.54 -5.35
N ASN A 72 -4.36 0.44 -5.44
CA ASN A 72 -5.75 0.44 -5.90
C ASN A 72 -6.67 1.17 -4.91
N ARG A 73 -6.43 1.03 -3.61
CA ARG A 73 -7.19 1.77 -2.62
C ARG A 73 -6.88 3.26 -2.65
N GLY A 74 -5.61 3.62 -2.87
CA GLY A 74 -5.20 5.01 -3.10
C GLY A 74 -5.93 5.64 -4.27
N LEU A 75 -6.05 4.91 -5.40
CA LEU A 75 -6.82 5.33 -6.58
C LEU A 75 -8.30 5.57 -6.25
N GLU A 76 -8.95 4.64 -5.55
CA GLU A 76 -10.34 4.82 -5.12
C GLU A 76 -10.54 6.08 -4.26
N LEU A 77 -9.62 6.34 -3.32
CA LEU A 77 -9.70 7.48 -2.42
C LEU A 77 -9.59 8.84 -3.13
N VAL A 78 -9.00 8.86 -4.33
CA VAL A 78 -8.90 10.06 -5.19
C VAL A 78 -9.93 10.09 -6.32
N GLY A 79 -10.86 9.12 -6.36
CA GLY A 79 -11.90 9.03 -7.38
C GLY A 79 -11.43 8.48 -8.73
N GLU A 80 -10.25 7.85 -8.78
CA GLU A 80 -9.71 7.20 -9.97
C GLU A 80 -10.12 5.72 -10.06
N THR A 81 -9.94 5.13 -11.25
CA THR A 81 -10.35 3.74 -11.51
C THR A 81 -9.24 2.76 -11.10
N LYS A 82 -9.60 1.65 -10.44
CA LYS A 82 -8.66 0.55 -10.14
C LYS A 82 -7.94 0.07 -11.38
N GLY A 83 -6.65 -0.28 -11.23
CA GLY A 83 -5.82 -0.76 -12.33
C GLY A 83 -5.30 0.34 -13.26
N ASP A 84 -5.63 1.61 -13.02
CA ASP A 84 -4.97 2.74 -13.68
C ASP A 84 -3.58 2.99 -13.05
N TYR A 85 -2.62 2.13 -13.40
CA TYR A 85 -1.25 2.21 -12.93
C TYR A 85 -0.44 3.33 -13.61
N ALA A 86 -1.06 4.19 -14.42
CA ALA A 86 -0.42 5.44 -14.85
C ALA A 86 -0.14 6.37 -13.66
N ALA A 87 -0.84 6.15 -12.52
CA ALA A 87 -0.79 7.01 -11.35
C ALA A 87 -0.48 6.32 -9.99
N PRO A 88 -0.20 5.01 -9.91
CA PRO A 88 0.93 4.58 -9.07
C PRO A 88 1.63 3.31 -9.57
N HIS A 89 2.96 3.36 -9.72
CA HIS A 89 3.76 2.13 -9.84
C HIS A 89 3.86 1.47 -8.45
N PRO A 90 3.61 0.16 -8.32
CA PRO A 90 3.56 -0.57 -7.03
C PRO A 90 4.92 -0.73 -6.33
N ALA A 91 5.86 0.20 -6.51
CA ALA A 91 7.22 0.14 -5.96
C ALA A 91 7.60 1.46 -5.27
N ALA A 92 6.95 1.76 -4.14
CA ALA A 92 7.49 2.62 -3.10
C ALA A 92 7.16 2.00 -1.74
#